data_AF-A0A5J4WNN7-F1
#
_entry.id   AF-A0A5J4WNN7-F1
#
_cell.length_a   1.000
_cell.length_b   1.000
_cell.length_c   1.000
_cell.angle_alpha   90.00
_cell.angle_beta   90.00
_cell.angle_gamma   90.00
#
_symmetry.space_group_name_H-M   'P 1'
#
loop_
_entity.id
_entity.type
_entity.pdbx_description
1 polymer ?
#
loop_
_entity_poly.entity_id
_entity_poly.type
_entity_poly.pdbx_seq_one_letter_code
_entity_poly.pdbx_strand_id
1 'polypeptide(L)'
;MNHVFWRIAGRMACSMAMNQAEIFEHIQNICATFALDEELILHAFSLLHRYIKKMGSKLTLKSDAEYMYVFFVCITLAQKALLDEGDAVALNLALSLGLGCAKLKANQIKIFQSIGLNIFFSSEDMIELIDILPLKEWQKLSFASYGIHEIAASNISKNSYFERDP
;
A
#
# COMPACT_ATOMS: atom_id res chain seq x y z
N MET A 1 23.48 -0.65 -9.10
CA MET A 1 22.60 -0.56 -7.92
C MET A 1 21.17 -0.49 -8.42
N ASN A 2 20.58 -1.62 -8.87
CA ASN A 2 19.28 -1.68 -9.60
C ASN A 2 18.89 -3.13 -9.95
N HIS A 3 19.03 -4.10 -9.05
CA HIS A 3 18.52 -5.47 -9.31
C HIS A 3 17.91 -6.06 -8.04
N VAL A 4 18.41 -5.66 -6.87
CA VAL A 4 17.92 -6.10 -5.56
C VAL A 4 16.52 -5.53 -5.27
N PHE A 5 16.27 -4.23 -5.50
CA PHE A 5 14.95 -3.61 -5.33
C PHE A 5 13.83 -4.31 -6.13
N TRP A 6 14.16 -4.75 -7.35
CA TRP A 6 13.19 -5.24 -8.33
C TRP A 6 12.72 -6.65 -8.03
N ARG A 7 13.63 -7.47 -7.49
CA ARG A 7 13.36 -8.83 -7.06
C ARG A 7 12.36 -8.90 -5.91
N ILE A 8 12.12 -7.79 -5.22
CA ILE A 8 11.49 -7.76 -3.90
C ILE A 8 10.05 -7.33 -4.01
N ALA A 9 9.73 -6.36 -4.88
CA ALA A 9 8.35 -6.12 -5.30
C ALA A 9 7.72 -7.40 -5.89
N GLY A 10 8.48 -8.16 -6.71
CA GLY A 10 8.03 -9.45 -7.26
C GLY A 10 7.92 -10.57 -6.22
N ARG A 11 8.86 -10.68 -5.27
CA ARG A 11 8.82 -11.70 -4.20
C ARG A 11 7.78 -11.41 -3.12
N MET A 12 7.59 -10.15 -2.73
CA MET A 12 6.54 -9.70 -1.81
C MET A 12 5.14 -9.89 -2.41
N ALA A 13 5.00 -9.64 -3.72
CA ALA A 13 3.80 -9.93 -4.49
C ALA A 13 3.45 -11.43 -4.57
N CYS A 14 4.47 -12.31 -4.53
CA CYS A 14 4.34 -13.75 -4.77
C CYS A 14 4.54 -14.64 -3.53
N SER A 15 4.57 -14.07 -2.31
CA SER A 15 4.71 -14.88 -1.08
C SER A 15 5.96 -15.77 -1.06
N MET A 16 7.11 -15.30 -1.58
CA MET A 16 8.38 -16.00 -1.31
C MET A 16 9.03 -15.42 -0.06
N ALA A 17 9.25 -16.29 0.93
CA ALA A 17 9.90 -16.00 2.20
C ALA A 17 11.12 -15.09 2.04
N MET A 18 10.92 -13.81 2.30
CA MET A 18 11.96 -12.80 2.44
C MET A 18 12.04 -12.42 3.90
N ASN A 19 13.24 -12.11 4.38
CA ASN A 19 13.38 -11.64 5.74
C ASN A 19 12.66 -10.29 5.87
N GLN A 20 11.81 -10.14 6.88
CA GLN A 20 11.00 -8.94 7.11
C GLN A 20 11.86 -7.68 7.27
N ALA A 21 13.08 -7.81 7.82
CA ALA A 21 14.04 -6.72 7.89
C ALA A 21 14.48 -6.23 6.51
N GLU A 22 14.69 -7.15 5.55
CA GLU A 22 15.03 -6.81 4.17
C GLU A 22 13.84 -6.11 3.50
N ILE A 23 12.62 -6.63 3.68
CA ILE A 23 11.39 -6.02 3.15
C ILE A 23 11.27 -4.56 3.61
N PHE A 24 11.46 -4.32 4.91
CA PHE A 24 11.38 -2.98 5.48
C PHE A 24 12.48 -2.05 4.92
N GLU A 25 13.72 -2.51 4.85
CA GLU A 25 14.82 -1.76 4.22
C GLU A 25 14.50 -1.38 2.77
N HIS A 26 13.82 -2.26 2.02
CA HIS A 26 13.42 -1.97 0.64
C HIS A 26 12.29 -0.95 0.53
N ILE A 27 11.31 -0.99 1.44
CA ILE A 27 10.30 0.05 1.55
C ILE A 27 10.97 1.40 1.76
N GLN A 28 11.86 1.50 2.75
CA GLN A 28 12.57 2.75 3.08
C GLN A 28 13.40 3.27 1.90
N ASN A 29 14.08 2.38 1.19
CA ASN A 29 14.84 2.76 0.01
C ASN A 29 13.97 3.26 -1.16
N ILE A 30 12.78 2.67 -1.36
CA ILE A 30 11.82 3.15 -2.36
C ILE A 30 11.31 4.53 -1.95
N CYS A 31 10.94 4.71 -0.67
CA CYS A 31 10.54 6.00 -0.12
C CYS A 31 11.61 7.06 -0.36
N ALA A 32 12.87 6.77 -0.03
CA ALA A 32 13.99 7.68 -0.22
C ALA A 32 14.27 7.99 -1.70
N THR A 33 14.22 6.99 -2.57
CA THR A 33 14.52 7.14 -4.01
C THR A 33 13.49 8.00 -4.73
N PHE A 34 12.21 7.85 -4.37
CA PHE A 34 11.10 8.51 -5.05
C PHE A 34 10.48 9.66 -4.24
N ALA A 35 11.07 10.00 -3.08
CA ALA A 35 10.54 10.96 -2.13
C ALA A 35 9.06 10.68 -1.79
N LEU A 36 8.75 9.42 -1.48
CA LEU A 36 7.40 8.95 -1.16
C LEU A 36 7.24 8.75 0.35
N ASP A 37 6.03 9.00 0.83
CA ASP A 37 5.63 8.72 2.21
C ASP A 37 5.50 7.20 2.44
N GLU A 38 5.90 6.73 3.62
CA GLU A 38 5.84 5.31 3.99
C GLU A 38 4.39 4.78 4.03
N GLU A 39 3.42 5.58 4.50
CA GLU A 39 1.99 5.22 4.51
C GLU A 39 1.48 5.02 3.09
N LEU A 40 1.93 5.86 2.16
CA LEU A 40 1.56 5.77 0.76
C LEU A 40 2.09 4.49 0.11
N ILE A 41 3.34 4.13 0.43
CA ILE A 41 3.95 2.89 -0.04
C ILE A 41 3.23 1.66 0.53
N LEU A 42 2.91 1.68 1.82
CA LEU A 42 2.14 0.60 2.46
C LEU A 42 0.76 0.43 1.84
N HIS A 43 0.08 1.54 1.58
CA HIS A 43 -1.20 1.54 0.88
C HIS A 43 -1.06 0.94 -0.53
N ALA A 44 -0.04 1.34 -1.28
CA ALA A 44 0.25 0.76 -2.60
C ALA A 44 0.54 -0.75 -2.54
N PHE A 45 1.23 -1.22 -1.50
CA PHE A 45 1.46 -2.64 -1.28
C PHE A 45 0.17 -3.41 -1.02
N SER A 46 -0.72 -2.86 -0.19
CA SER A 46 -2.05 -3.44 0.03
C SER A 46 -2.85 -3.55 -1.27
N LEU A 47 -2.87 -2.49 -2.07
CA LEU A 47 -3.53 -2.50 -3.38
C LEU A 47 -2.95 -3.57 -4.32
N LEU A 48 -1.62 -3.70 -4.36
CA LEU A 48 -0.94 -4.70 -5.17
C LEU A 48 -1.31 -6.12 -4.72
N HIS A 49 -1.26 -6.38 -3.42
CA HIS A 49 -1.60 -7.68 -2.85
C HIS A 49 -3.04 -8.09 -3.18
N ARG A 50 -4.00 -7.18 -2.93
CA ARG A 50 -5.42 -7.39 -3.25
C ARG A 50 -5.63 -7.65 -4.74
N TYR A 51 -4.94 -6.89 -5.61
CA TYR A 51 -5.03 -7.08 -7.05
C TYR A 51 -4.54 -8.46 -7.49
N ILE A 52 -3.37 -8.88 -7.00
CA ILE A 52 -2.80 -10.20 -7.31
C ILE A 52 -3.73 -11.31 -6.82
N LYS A 53 -4.16 -11.24 -5.56
CA LYS A 53 -5.08 -12.21 -4.96
C LYS A 53 -6.37 -12.34 -5.76
N LYS A 54 -6.97 -11.21 -6.16
CA LYS A 54 -8.22 -11.22 -6.91
C LYS A 54 -8.05 -11.79 -8.31
N MET A 55 -6.96 -11.43 -8.98
CA MET A 55 -6.71 -11.91 -10.34
C MET A 55 -6.30 -13.39 -10.34
N GLY A 56 -5.62 -13.85 -9.28
CA GLY A 56 -5.17 -15.23 -9.13
C GLY A 56 -4.45 -15.73 -10.38
N SER A 57 -4.90 -16.87 -10.91
CA SER A 57 -4.35 -17.47 -12.13
C SER A 57 -4.55 -16.65 -13.41
N LYS A 58 -5.40 -15.61 -13.40
CA LYS A 58 -5.62 -14.72 -14.57
C LYS A 58 -4.53 -13.67 -14.73
N LEU A 59 -3.69 -13.45 -13.72
CA LEU A 59 -2.57 -12.52 -13.78
C LEU A 59 -1.28 -13.30 -14.05
N THR A 60 -0.73 -13.13 -15.25
CA THR A 60 0.58 -13.66 -15.60
C THR A 60 1.59 -12.52 -15.66
N LEU A 61 2.38 -12.38 -14.60
CA LEU A 61 3.53 -11.50 -14.55
C LEU A 61 4.79 -12.37 -14.66
N LYS A 62 5.57 -12.15 -15.72
CA LYS A 62 6.69 -12.98 -16.18
C LYS A 62 8.05 -12.46 -15.73
N SER A 63 8.11 -11.22 -15.23
CA SER A 63 9.38 -10.62 -14.79
C SER A 63 9.19 -9.66 -13.63
N ASP A 64 10.26 -9.47 -12.85
CA ASP A 64 10.34 -8.50 -11.77
C ASP A 64 9.97 -7.08 -12.22
N ALA A 65 10.32 -6.71 -13.45
CA ALA A 65 9.99 -5.42 -14.04
C ALA A 65 8.46 -5.24 -14.22
N GLU A 66 7.72 -6.31 -14.52
CA GLU A 66 6.27 -6.25 -14.63
C GLU A 66 5.61 -6.12 -13.25
N TYR A 67 6.10 -6.81 -12.22
CA TYR A 67 5.63 -6.60 -10.84
C TYR A 67 5.87 -5.18 -10.36
N MET A 68 7.07 -4.65 -10.61
CA MET A 68 7.43 -3.27 -10.29
C MET A 68 6.54 -2.26 -11.04
N TYR A 69 6.28 -2.49 -12.32
CA TYR A 69 5.37 -1.63 -13.07
C TYR A 69 3.98 -1.61 -12.43
N VAL A 70 3.40 -2.77 -12.11
CA VAL A 70 2.09 -2.84 -11.45
C VAL A 70 2.13 -2.16 -10.08
N PHE A 71 3.22 -2.30 -9.33
CA PHE A 71 3.41 -1.62 -8.06
C PHE A 71 3.42 -0.08 -8.21
N PHE A 72 4.08 0.48 -9.22
CA PHE A 72 3.99 1.92 -9.49
C PHE A 72 2.60 2.36 -9.90
N VAL A 73 1.86 1.53 -10.62
CA VAL A 73 0.44 1.80 -10.89
C VAL A 73 -0.34 1.87 -9.57
N CYS A 74 -0.06 0.99 -8.60
CA CYS A 74 -0.64 1.05 -7.25
C CYS A 74 -0.22 2.31 -6.47
N ILE A 75 1.05 2.75 -6.55
CA ILE A 75 1.54 3.99 -5.94
C ILE A 75 0.78 5.19 -6.49
N THR A 76 0.67 5.29 -7.81
CA THR A 76 -0.06 6.39 -8.45
C THR A 76 -1.56 6.36 -8.14
N LEU A 77 -2.16 5.18 -7.90
CA LEU A 77 -3.52 5.07 -7.38
C LEU A 77 -3.61 5.60 -5.94
N ALA A 78 -2.68 5.21 -5.06
CA ALA A 78 -2.62 5.66 -3.68
C ALA A 78 -2.47 7.19 -3.58
N GLN A 79 -1.58 7.78 -4.39
CA GLN A 79 -1.39 9.23 -4.49
C GLN A 79 -2.70 9.95 -4.82
N LYS A 80 -3.43 9.47 -5.83
CA LYS A 80 -4.70 10.06 -6.26
C LYS A 80 -5.83 9.93 -5.22
N ALA A 81 -5.75 8.93 -4.35
CA ALA A 81 -6.75 8.67 -3.32
C ALA A 81 -6.49 9.43 -2.02
N LEU A 82 -5.22 9.62 -1.66
CA LEU A 82 -4.83 10.09 -0.32
C LEU A 82 -4.32 11.53 -0.29
N LEU A 83 -3.93 12.11 -1.43
CA LEU A 83 -3.36 13.46 -1.50
C LEU A 83 -4.33 14.42 -2.19
N ASP A 84 -4.47 15.63 -1.64
CA ASP A 84 -5.30 16.69 -2.24
C ASP A 84 -4.88 17.04 -3.68
N GLU A 85 -3.57 17.03 -3.95
CA GLU A 85 -2.98 17.24 -5.29
C GLU A 85 -2.58 15.92 -5.99
N GLY A 86 -3.23 14.82 -5.60
CA GLY A 86 -2.84 13.46 -5.98
C GLY A 86 -2.73 13.21 -7.48
N ASP A 87 -3.56 13.86 -8.30
CA ASP A 87 -3.51 13.77 -9.76
C ASP A 87 -2.20 14.33 -10.34
N ALA A 88 -1.76 15.49 -9.86
CA ALA A 88 -0.52 16.14 -10.32
C ALA A 88 0.71 15.36 -9.86
N VAL A 89 0.71 14.91 -8.60
CA VAL A 89 1.80 14.11 -8.02
C VAL A 89 1.95 12.77 -8.74
N ALA A 90 0.83 12.07 -8.99
CA ALA A 90 0.83 10.81 -9.73
C ALA A 90 1.32 10.97 -11.17
N LEU A 91 0.95 12.07 -11.84
CA LEU A 91 1.45 12.37 -13.18
C LEU A 91 2.96 12.64 -13.18
N ASN A 92 3.47 13.40 -12.21
CA ASN A 92 4.90 13.69 -12.11
C ASN A 92 5.72 12.41 -11.89
N LEU A 93 5.26 11.51 -11.01
CA LEU A 93 5.90 10.22 -10.82
C LEU A 93 5.84 9.36 -12.09
N ALA A 94 4.71 9.36 -12.80
CA ALA A 94 4.59 8.62 -14.06
C ALA A 94 5.57 9.13 -15.13
N LEU A 95 5.71 10.45 -15.24
CA LEU A 95 6.63 11.09 -16.18
C LEU A 95 8.10 10.81 -15.81
N SER A 96 8.47 10.89 -14.52
CA SER A 96 9.84 10.60 -14.08
C SER A 96 10.24 9.14 -14.30
N LEU A 97 9.27 8.22 -14.27
CA LEU A 97 9.45 6.80 -14.56
C LEU A 97 9.30 6.46 -16.05
N GLY A 98 9.04 7.44 -16.92
CA GLY A 98 8.85 7.22 -18.36
C GLY A 98 7.60 6.38 -18.70
N LEU A 99 6.59 6.39 -17.83
CA LEU A 99 5.36 5.61 -18.03
C LEU A 99 4.40 6.37 -18.95
N GLY A 100 3.98 5.73 -20.04
CA GLY A 100 3.01 6.32 -20.95
C GLY A 100 1.64 6.55 -20.28
N CYS A 101 1.14 7.79 -20.27
CA CYS A 101 -0.07 8.20 -19.55
C CYS A 101 -1.32 7.37 -19.90
N ALA A 102 -1.52 7.05 -21.19
CA ALA A 102 -2.67 6.25 -21.63
C ALA A 102 -2.64 4.82 -21.07
N LYS A 103 -1.46 4.18 -21.11
CA LYS A 103 -1.25 2.83 -20.57
C LYS A 103 -1.38 2.82 -19.04
N LEU A 104 -0.83 3.84 -18.38
CA LEU A 104 -0.99 4.03 -16.94
C LEU A 104 -2.47 4.12 -16.55
N LYS A 105 -3.23 5.02 -17.17
CA LYS A 105 -4.66 5.20 -16.88
C LYS A 105 -5.46 3.91 -17.08
N ALA A 106 -5.21 3.19 -18.17
CA ALA A 106 -5.87 1.90 -18.42
C ALA A 106 -5.57 0.88 -17.32
N ASN A 107 -4.32 0.79 -16.85
CA ASN A 107 -3.94 -0.12 -15.78
C ASN A 107 -4.47 0.33 -14.41
N GLN A 108 -4.52 1.63 -14.13
CA GLN A 108 -5.15 2.18 -12.93
C GLN A 108 -6.62 1.76 -12.85
N ILE A 109 -7.38 1.94 -13.94
CA ILE A 109 -8.79 1.52 -14.03
C ILE A 109 -8.92 0.02 -13.82
N LYS A 110 -8.07 -0.78 -14.50
CA LYS A 110 -8.11 -2.24 -14.39
C LYS A 110 -7.88 -2.71 -12.96
N ILE A 111 -6.86 -2.18 -12.27
CA ILE A 111 -6.56 -2.52 -10.88
C ILE A 111 -7.73 -2.11 -9.98
N PHE A 112 -8.18 -0.85 -10.12
CA PHE A 112 -9.26 -0.30 -9.28
C PHE A 112 -10.57 -1.09 -9.41
N GLN A 113 -10.95 -1.49 -10.62
CA GLN A 113 -12.11 -2.36 -10.85
C GLN A 113 -11.91 -3.76 -10.26
N SER A 114 -10.71 -4.33 -10.41
CA SER A 114 -10.42 -5.68 -9.91
C SER A 114 -10.56 -5.73 -8.39
N ILE A 115 -10.07 -4.71 -7.68
CA ILE A 115 -10.17 -4.64 -6.22
C ILE A 115 -11.56 -4.24 -5.71
N GLY A 116 -12.57 -4.16 -6.58
CA GLY A 116 -13.95 -3.88 -6.20
C GLY A 116 -14.23 -2.40 -5.92
N LEU A 117 -13.48 -1.49 -6.54
CA LEU A 117 -13.58 -0.03 -6.35
C LEU A 117 -13.34 0.46 -4.92
N ASN A 118 -12.83 -0.40 -4.04
CA ASN A 118 -12.44 -0.02 -2.70
C ASN A 118 -10.96 0.34 -2.68
N ILE A 119 -10.61 1.61 -2.69
CA ILE A 119 -9.19 2.01 -2.59
C ILE A 119 -8.70 2.01 -1.15
N PHE A 120 -9.60 2.15 -0.17
CA PHE A 120 -9.21 2.35 1.21
C PHE A 120 -8.61 1.09 1.84
N PHE A 121 -7.64 1.34 2.70
CA PHE A 121 -6.97 0.33 3.50
C PHE A 121 -7.86 -0.12 4.66
N SER A 122 -7.89 -1.42 4.94
CA SER A 122 -8.69 -2.03 6.00
C SER A 122 -7.84 -2.83 6.98
N SER A 123 -8.40 -3.16 8.14
CA SER A 123 -7.76 -4.05 9.12
C SER A 123 -7.58 -5.48 8.58
N GLU A 124 -8.45 -5.93 7.68
CA GLU A 124 -8.29 -7.22 6.99
C GLU A 124 -6.99 -7.23 6.16
N ASP A 125 -6.68 -6.13 5.48
CA ASP A 125 -5.43 -5.99 4.73
C ASP A 125 -4.19 -6.06 5.63
N MET A 126 -4.25 -5.49 6.85
CA MET A 126 -3.16 -5.61 7.83
C MET A 126 -2.91 -7.07 8.24
N ILE A 127 -3.98 -7.83 8.48
CA ILE A 127 -3.89 -9.24 8.89
C ILE A 127 -3.30 -10.08 7.76
N GLU A 128 -3.78 -9.87 6.53
CA GLU A 128 -3.31 -10.62 5.36
C GLU A 128 -1.84 -10.35 5.02
N LEU A 129 -1.30 -9.19 5.41
CA LEU A 129 0.07 -8.78 5.15
C LEU A 129 1.01 -8.98 6.35
N ILE A 130 0.53 -9.55 7.46
CA ILE A 130 1.29 -9.67 8.70
C ILE A 130 2.56 -10.53 8.55
N ASP A 131 2.52 -11.53 7.67
CA ASP A 131 3.64 -12.41 7.37
C ASP A 131 4.72 -11.68 6.54
N ILE A 132 4.33 -10.64 5.80
CA ILE A 132 5.20 -9.83 4.94
C ILE A 132 5.80 -8.66 5.72
N LEU A 133 5.00 -7.99 6.55
CA LEU A 133 5.43 -6.91 7.44
C LEU A 133 4.68 -7.05 8.77
N PRO A 134 5.36 -7.12 9.92
CA PRO A 134 4.70 -7.31 11.21
C PRO A 134 3.69 -6.20 11.51
N LEU A 135 2.61 -6.55 12.21
CA LEU A 135 1.58 -5.61 12.64
C LEU A 135 2.16 -4.40 13.39
N LYS A 136 3.20 -4.62 14.21
CA LYS A 136 3.88 -3.56 14.96
C LYS A 136 4.53 -2.52 14.05
N GLU A 137 5.07 -2.93 12.90
CA GLU A 137 5.67 -2.01 11.93
C GLU A 137 4.58 -1.30 11.12
N TRP A 138 3.54 -2.01 10.67
CA TRP A 138 2.35 -1.38 10.06
C TRP A 138 1.76 -0.28 10.95
N GLN A 139 1.65 -0.53 12.25
CA GLN A 139 1.08 0.41 13.21
C GLN A 139 1.91 1.67 13.42
N LYS A 140 3.24 1.61 13.25
CA LYS A 140 4.09 2.80 13.32
C LYS A 140 3.92 3.69 12.09
N LEU A 141 3.66 3.07 10.95
CA LEU A 141 3.80 3.67 9.63
C LEU A 141 2.47 4.14 9.04
N SER A 142 1.33 3.60 9.47
CA SER A 142 0.02 4.08 9.01
C SER A 142 -0.70 4.86 10.11
N PHE A 143 -1.11 6.09 9.77
CA PHE A 143 -1.88 6.98 10.63
C PHE A 143 -3.25 6.39 10.97
N ALA A 144 -3.86 5.63 10.04
CA ALA A 144 -5.11 4.90 10.28
C ALA A 144 -5.02 3.87 11.43
N SER A 145 -3.80 3.38 11.72
CA SER A 145 -3.54 2.45 12.83
C SER A 145 -3.57 3.13 14.21
N TYR A 146 -3.28 4.43 14.27
CA TYR A 146 -3.33 5.19 15.52
C TYR A 146 -4.76 5.35 16.04
N GLY A 147 -5.75 5.44 15.14
CA GLY A 147 -7.16 5.45 15.52
C GLY A 147 -7.63 4.18 16.24
N ILE A 148 -7.05 3.01 15.91
CA ILE A 148 -7.36 1.74 16.59
C ILE A 148 -6.79 1.73 18.02
N HIS A 149 -5.63 2.35 18.24
CA HIS A 149 -5.05 2.51 19.58
C HIS A 149 -5.77 3.57 20.40
N GLU A 150 -6.26 4.65 19.79
CA GLU A 150 -7.17 5.57 20.48
C GLU A 150 -8.47 4.85 20.87
N ILE A 151 -9.07 4.03 19.99
CA ILE A 151 -10.32 3.28 20.29
C ILE A 151 -10.09 2.18 21.34
N ALA A 152 -8.95 1.49 21.33
CA ALA A 152 -8.61 0.46 22.31
C ALA A 152 -8.19 1.05 23.68
N ALA A 153 -7.48 2.18 23.69
CA ALA A 153 -7.19 2.95 24.91
C ALA A 153 -8.46 3.67 25.43
N SER A 154 -9.41 3.97 24.53
CA SER A 154 -10.76 4.42 24.86
C SER A 154 -11.77 3.28 24.99
N ASN A 155 -11.36 2.23 25.72
CA ASN A 155 -12.22 1.72 26.79
C ASN A 155 -12.44 2.82 27.85
N ILE A 156 -12.95 3.97 27.39
CA ILE A 156 -13.60 5.00 28.17
C ILE A 156 -14.72 4.25 28.88
N SER A 157 -14.65 4.27 30.21
CA SER A 157 -15.77 3.96 31.07
C SER A 157 -17.04 4.54 30.47
N LYS A 158 -17.87 3.70 29.86
CA LYS A 158 -19.28 4.01 29.61
C LYS A 158 -19.91 4.21 30.99
N ASN A 159 -19.84 5.43 31.54
CA ASN A 159 -20.65 5.95 32.65
C ASN A 159 -20.10 7.32 33.13
N SER A 160 -20.14 8.37 32.31
CA SER A 160 -19.92 9.72 32.86
C SER A 160 -20.64 10.86 32.13
N TYR A 161 -21.54 10.57 31.18
CA TYR A 161 -22.30 11.63 30.51
C TYR A 161 -23.71 11.88 31.07
N PHE A 162 -24.16 11.09 32.07
CA PHE A 162 -25.46 11.30 32.73
C PHE A 162 -25.43 10.93 34.22
N GLU A 163 -24.53 11.53 35.01
CA GLU A 163 -24.82 11.75 36.43
C GLU A 163 -25.33 13.18 36.54
N ARG A 164 -26.65 13.32 36.65
CA ARG A 164 -27.26 14.57 37.13
C ARG A 164 -26.99 14.63 38.62
N ASP A 165 -26.26 15.65 39.05
CA ASP A 165 -26.14 15.98 40.48
C ASP A 165 -27.54 16.20 41.10
N PRO A 166 -27.76 15.76 42.35
CA PRO A 166 -29.00 15.96 43.09
C PRO A 166 -29.25 17.43 43.47
#